data_AF-A0A0H4M6C7-F1
#
_entry.id   AF-A0A0H4M6C7-F1
#
_cell.length_a   1.000
_cell.length_b   1.000
_cell.length_c   1.000
_cell.angle_alpha   90.00
_cell.angle_beta   90.00
_cell.angle_gamma   90.00
#
_symmetry.space_group_name_H-M   'P 1'
#
loop_
_entity.id
_entity.type
_entity.pdbx_description
1 polymer ?
#
loop_
_entity_poly.entity_id
_entity_poly.type
_entity_poly.pdbx_seq_one_letter_code
_entity_poly.pdbx_strand_id
1 'polypeptide(L)'
;MEQLSFFHDHTLLILLIITVLVGQLMLSLIFNKFTNRYLLEGQMIELIWTILPMITLIFIALPSLKLIYILDEVNNPSITIKTLGHQWYWSYEYTDLKQIEFDSYMIPSNEMKSWNFRLLDVDNRIIIPLKSNIRMLISSLDVIHSWTIPSLGVKIDATPGRLNQIAFFSSRMGLFFGQCSEICGANHSFMPIVLESVSTNFFI
;
A
#
# COMPACT_ATOMS: atom_id res chain seq x y z
N MET A 1 2.93 -7.56 3.56
CA MET A 1 2.82 -7.67 2.08
C MET A 1 2.45 -9.06 1.58
N GLU A 2 3.14 -10.14 1.99
CA GLU A 2 2.85 -11.51 1.48
C GLU A 2 1.38 -11.95 1.66
N GLN A 3 0.80 -11.70 2.82
CA GLN A 3 -0.62 -12.00 3.07
C GLN A 3 -1.56 -11.17 2.18
N LEU A 4 -1.18 -9.93 1.86
CA LEU A 4 -1.92 -9.08 0.93
C LEU A 4 -1.83 -9.60 -0.52
N SER A 5 -0.67 -10.13 -0.95
CA SER A 5 -0.56 -10.74 -2.28
C SER A 5 -1.39 -12.03 -2.40
N PHE A 6 -1.41 -12.88 -1.37
CA PHE A 6 -2.28 -14.07 -1.38
C PHE A 6 -3.77 -13.70 -1.45
N PHE A 7 -4.18 -12.67 -0.71
CA PHE A 7 -5.56 -12.18 -0.79
C PHE A 7 -5.87 -11.56 -2.15
N HIS A 8 -4.96 -10.76 -2.69
CA HIS A 8 -5.07 -10.23 -4.04
C HIS A 8 -5.28 -11.36 -5.06
N ASP A 9 -4.45 -12.39 -5.05
CA ASP A 9 -4.53 -13.50 -6.00
C ASP A 9 -5.83 -14.30 -5.85
N HIS A 10 -6.29 -14.52 -4.60
CA HIS A 10 -7.60 -15.11 -4.33
C HIS A 10 -8.75 -14.28 -4.91
N THR A 11 -8.74 -12.97 -4.70
CA THR A 11 -9.77 -12.08 -5.28
C THR A 11 -9.71 -12.02 -6.80
N LEU A 12 -8.49 -11.97 -7.37
CA LEU A 12 -8.27 -11.93 -8.81
C LEU A 12 -8.76 -13.21 -9.49
N LEU A 13 -8.56 -14.37 -8.87
CA LEU A 13 -9.09 -15.64 -9.37
C LEU A 13 -10.62 -15.60 -9.48
N ILE A 14 -11.31 -15.12 -8.44
CA ILE A 14 -12.78 -15.00 -8.44
C ILE A 14 -13.24 -14.03 -9.53
N LEU A 15 -12.60 -12.86 -9.64
CA LEU A 15 -12.91 -11.86 -10.67
C LEU A 15 -12.66 -12.40 -12.09
N LEU A 16 -11.60 -13.19 -12.29
CA LEU A 16 -11.31 -13.83 -13.57
C LEU A 16 -12.41 -14.83 -13.95
N ILE A 17 -12.88 -15.66 -13.01
CA ILE A 17 -13.97 -16.61 -13.25
C ILE A 17 -15.25 -15.86 -13.67
N ILE A 18 -15.59 -14.77 -12.97
CA ILE A 18 -16.78 -13.96 -13.29
C ILE A 18 -16.65 -13.29 -14.66
N THR A 19 -15.49 -12.69 -14.96
CA THR A 19 -15.28 -11.99 -16.24
C THR A 19 -15.29 -12.96 -17.42
N VAL A 20 -14.71 -14.15 -17.30
CA VAL A 20 -14.79 -15.20 -18.32
C VAL A 20 -16.21 -15.71 -18.50
N LEU A 21 -16.95 -15.96 -17.40
CA LEU A 21 -18.35 -16.41 -17.46
C LEU A 21 -19.23 -15.39 -18.19
N VAL A 22 -19.18 -14.12 -17.77
CA VAL A 22 -19.97 -13.04 -18.38
C VAL A 22 -19.54 -12.83 -19.83
N GLY A 23 -18.23 -12.83 -20.10
CA GLY A 23 -17.69 -12.72 -21.45
C GLY A 23 -18.20 -13.82 -22.38
N GLN A 24 -18.20 -15.07 -21.92
CA GLN A 24 -18.73 -16.20 -22.67
C GLN A 24 -20.24 -16.08 -22.92
N LEU A 25 -21.02 -15.68 -21.91
CA LEU A 25 -22.46 -15.48 -22.05
C LEU A 25 -22.75 -14.39 -23.10
N MET A 26 -22.07 -13.25 -23.01
CA MET A 26 -22.23 -12.14 -23.95
C MET A 26 -21.86 -12.55 -25.38
N LEU A 27 -20.73 -13.26 -25.57
CA LEU A 27 -20.35 -13.80 -26.87
C LEU A 27 -21.40 -14.77 -27.42
N SER A 28 -21.94 -15.66 -26.58
CA SER A 28 -22.96 -16.63 -27.00
C SER A 28 -24.25 -15.96 -27.47
N LEU A 29 -24.66 -14.86 -26.81
CA LEU A 29 -25.85 -14.09 -27.16
C LEU A 29 -25.69 -13.39 -28.51
N ILE A 30 -24.50 -12.89 -28.84
CA ILE A 30 -24.20 -12.25 -30.13
C ILE A 30 -24.31 -13.24 -31.29
N PHE A 31 -23.87 -14.49 -31.10
CA PHE A 31 -23.90 -15.52 -32.15
C PHE A 31 -25.22 -16.31 -32.21
N ASN A 32 -26.13 -16.12 -31.25
CA ASN A 32 -27.38 -16.86 -31.19
C ASN A 32 -28.39 -16.35 -32.24
N LYS A 33 -28.89 -17.26 -33.09
CA LYS A 33 -29.89 -16.96 -34.13
C LYS A 33 -31.34 -17.22 -33.70
N PHE A 34 -31.54 -17.97 -32.60
CA PHE A 34 -32.88 -18.32 -32.12
C PHE A 34 -33.51 -17.14 -31.38
N THR A 35 -34.81 -16.94 -31.58
CA THR A 35 -35.55 -15.86 -30.92
C THR A 35 -36.62 -16.43 -30.00
N ASN A 36 -36.73 -15.89 -28.79
CA ASN A 36 -37.82 -16.18 -27.86
C ASN A 36 -38.40 -14.86 -27.35
N ARG A 37 -39.59 -14.48 -27.87
CA ARG A 37 -40.22 -13.18 -27.59
C ARG A 37 -41.16 -13.18 -26.38
N TYR A 38 -41.54 -14.36 -25.88
CA TYR A 38 -42.54 -14.50 -24.83
C TYR A 38 -41.93 -14.68 -23.43
N LEU A 39 -40.60 -14.69 -23.31
CA LEU A 39 -39.91 -14.72 -22.03
C LEU A 39 -39.92 -13.32 -21.40
N LEU A 40 -40.97 -13.01 -20.64
CA LEU A 40 -41.14 -11.71 -19.96
C LEU A 40 -40.60 -11.73 -18.52
N GLU A 41 -40.69 -12.87 -17.84
CA GLU A 41 -40.28 -13.02 -16.44
C GLU A 41 -39.55 -14.34 -16.20
N GLY A 42 -38.73 -14.35 -15.16
CA GLY A 42 -37.92 -15.51 -14.79
C GLY A 42 -37.49 -15.47 -13.33
N GLN A 43 -38.43 -15.51 -12.40
CA GLN A 43 -38.15 -15.42 -10.95
C GLN A 43 -37.05 -16.40 -10.48
N MET A 44 -37.00 -17.60 -11.07
CA MET A 44 -35.95 -18.58 -10.73
C MET A 44 -34.55 -18.12 -11.15
N ILE A 45 -34.38 -17.48 -12.33
CA ILE A 45 -33.06 -16.96 -12.74
C ILE A 45 -32.67 -15.73 -11.91
N GLU A 46 -33.66 -14.92 -11.55
CA GLU A 46 -33.48 -13.77 -10.66
C GLU A 46 -32.98 -14.18 -9.28
N LEU A 47 -33.57 -15.25 -8.72
CA LEU A 47 -33.13 -15.82 -7.46
C LEU A 47 -31.67 -16.32 -7.55
N ILE A 48 -31.34 -17.05 -8.62
CA ILE A 48 -30.00 -17.62 -8.82
C ILE A 48 -28.94 -16.51 -8.93
N TRP A 49 -29.15 -15.50 -9.79
CA TRP A 49 -28.17 -14.43 -9.96
C TRP A 49 -28.10 -13.47 -8.77
N THR A 50 -29.01 -13.57 -7.81
CA THR A 50 -28.98 -12.76 -6.58
C THR A 50 -28.22 -13.49 -5.48
N ILE A 51 -28.49 -14.79 -5.30
CA ILE A 51 -27.82 -15.62 -4.29
C ILE A 51 -26.35 -15.87 -4.66
N LEU A 52 -26.05 -16.10 -5.94
CA LEU A 52 -24.69 -16.45 -6.37
C LEU A 52 -23.67 -15.33 -6.08
N PRO A 53 -23.92 -14.05 -6.45
CA PRO A 53 -23.03 -12.94 -6.07
C PRO A 53 -22.95 -12.68 -4.57
N MET A 54 -24.04 -12.90 -3.83
CA MET A 54 -24.00 -12.78 -2.37
C MET A 54 -22.99 -13.77 -1.76
N ILE A 55 -23.03 -15.03 -2.20
CA ILE A 55 -22.11 -16.06 -1.73
C ILE A 55 -20.66 -15.73 -2.14
N THR A 56 -20.42 -15.28 -3.38
CA THR A 56 -19.05 -14.92 -3.83
C THR A 56 -18.47 -13.75 -3.02
N LEU A 57 -19.29 -12.76 -2.67
CA LEU A 57 -18.87 -11.65 -1.81
C LEU A 57 -18.48 -12.12 -0.40
N ILE A 58 -19.20 -13.10 0.18
CA ILE A 58 -18.82 -13.68 1.48
C ILE A 58 -17.43 -14.33 1.40
N PHE A 59 -17.14 -15.06 0.30
CA PHE A 59 -15.82 -15.69 0.09
C PHE A 59 -14.67 -14.67 -0.09
N ILE A 60 -14.96 -13.45 -0.53
CA ILE A 60 -13.99 -12.35 -0.59
C ILE A 60 -13.88 -11.65 0.77
N ALA A 61 -15.01 -11.40 1.43
CA ALA A 61 -15.06 -10.61 2.66
C ALA A 61 -14.38 -11.30 3.85
N LEU A 62 -14.55 -12.61 4.02
CA LEU A 62 -13.99 -13.36 5.16
C LEU A 62 -12.44 -13.25 5.25
N PRO A 63 -11.65 -13.57 4.21
CA PRO A 63 -10.20 -13.39 4.26
C PRO A 63 -9.80 -11.90 4.37
N SER A 64 -10.57 -10.99 3.74
CA SER A 64 -10.31 -9.54 3.83
C SER A 64 -10.40 -9.03 5.28
N LEU A 65 -11.50 -9.35 5.97
CA LEU A 65 -11.72 -8.94 7.36
C LEU A 65 -10.63 -9.51 8.27
N LYS A 66 -10.29 -10.80 8.12
CA LYS A 66 -9.20 -11.42 8.89
C LYS A 66 -7.88 -10.65 8.72
N LEU A 67 -7.55 -10.22 7.51
CA LEU A 67 -6.32 -9.47 7.26
C LEU A 67 -6.33 -8.09 7.89
N ILE A 68 -7.46 -7.37 7.82
CA ILE A 68 -7.59 -6.05 8.45
C ILE A 68 -7.29 -6.16 9.95
N TYR A 69 -7.88 -7.14 10.65
CA TYR A 69 -7.63 -7.33 12.08
C TYR A 69 -6.17 -7.70 12.40
N ILE A 70 -5.52 -8.52 11.56
CA ILE A 70 -4.10 -8.86 11.76
C ILE A 70 -3.19 -7.64 11.55
N LEU A 71 -3.53 -6.77 10.59
CA LEU A 71 -2.74 -5.57 10.29
C LEU A 71 -2.92 -4.47 11.34
N ASP A 72 -4.10 -4.38 11.96
CA ASP A 72 -4.42 -3.39 12.99
C ASP A 72 -3.93 -3.81 14.39
N GLU A 73 -3.53 -5.08 14.56
CA GLU A 73 -3.02 -5.57 15.83
C GLU A 73 -1.71 -4.84 16.23
N VAL A 74 -1.82 -3.99 17.25
CA VAL A 74 -0.70 -3.17 17.74
C VAL A 74 0.27 -4.05 18.52
N ASN A 75 1.31 -4.50 17.85
CA ASN A 75 2.45 -5.15 18.50
C ASN A 75 3.26 -4.16 19.34
N ASN A 76 3.91 -4.65 20.40
CA ASN A 76 4.90 -3.88 21.16
C ASN A 76 6.05 -3.48 20.21
N PRO A 77 6.20 -2.18 19.85
CA PRO A 77 7.21 -1.75 18.91
C PRO A 77 8.57 -1.68 19.59
N SER A 78 9.61 -2.09 18.88
CA SER A 78 11.00 -1.98 19.33
C SER A 78 11.56 -0.56 19.19
N ILE A 79 11.06 0.18 18.20
CA ILE A 79 11.45 1.55 17.92
C ILE A 79 10.26 2.35 17.37
N THR A 80 10.21 3.62 17.74
CA THR A 80 9.30 4.61 17.18
C THR A 80 10.08 5.61 16.35
N ILE A 81 9.62 5.83 15.12
CA ILE A 81 10.17 6.86 14.24
C ILE A 81 9.02 7.74 13.80
N LYS A 82 9.19 9.05 13.90
CA LYS A 82 8.22 10.01 13.40
C LYS A 82 8.67 10.48 12.02
N THR A 83 7.71 10.69 11.14
CA THR A 83 7.95 11.30 9.83
C THR A 83 6.98 12.43 9.60
N LEU A 84 7.50 13.55 9.10
CA LEU A 84 6.74 14.73 8.77
C LEU A 84 6.88 15.00 7.26
N GLY A 85 5.74 15.11 6.58
CA GLY A 85 5.68 15.54 5.18
C GLY A 85 5.72 17.05 5.06
N HIS A 86 6.54 17.54 4.13
CA HIS A 86 6.68 18.96 3.77
C HIS A 86 6.65 19.11 2.24
N GLN A 87 6.39 20.31 1.73
CA GLN A 87 6.55 20.69 0.33
C GLN A 87 8.04 20.99 0.04
N TRP A 88 8.82 20.11 -0.60
CA TRP A 88 8.52 18.77 -1.11
C TRP A 88 9.64 17.82 -0.70
N TYR A 89 9.60 17.39 0.56
CA TYR A 89 10.59 16.51 1.18
C TYR A 89 10.00 15.84 2.43
N TRP A 90 10.73 14.89 2.99
CA TRP A 90 10.35 14.23 4.24
C TRP A 90 11.37 14.54 5.32
N SER A 91 10.92 14.81 6.54
CA SER A 91 11.81 14.80 7.71
C SER A 91 11.52 13.60 8.59
N TYR A 92 12.54 13.08 9.25
CA TYR A 92 12.46 11.91 10.13
C TYR A 92 13.03 12.23 11.50
N GLU A 93 12.33 11.83 12.56
CA GLU A 93 12.75 12.02 13.96
C GLU A 93 12.84 10.66 14.66
N TYR A 94 14.01 10.34 15.22
CA TYR A 94 14.28 9.15 16.04
C TYR A 94 14.31 9.53 17.51
N THR A 95 13.14 9.67 18.12
CA THR A 95 12.98 10.18 19.49
C THR A 95 13.46 9.21 20.56
N ASP A 96 13.30 7.90 20.33
CA ASP A 96 13.60 6.85 21.32
C ASP A 96 15.10 6.60 21.52
N LEU A 97 15.95 7.10 20.61
CA LEU A 97 17.40 6.88 20.63
C LEU A 97 18.16 8.12 21.11
N LYS A 98 18.58 8.98 20.17
CA LYS A 98 19.47 10.14 20.42
C LYS A 98 18.83 11.47 20.00
N GLN A 99 17.50 11.53 19.86
CA GLN A 99 16.80 12.68 19.27
C GLN A 99 17.43 13.09 17.93
N ILE A 100 17.65 12.10 17.06
CA ILE A 100 18.22 12.34 15.74
C ILE A 100 17.11 12.84 14.83
N GLU A 101 17.35 13.98 14.18
CA GLU A 101 16.42 14.57 13.22
C GLU A 101 17.19 14.91 11.94
N PHE A 102 16.61 14.58 10.79
CA PHE A 102 17.18 14.93 9.49
C PHE A 102 16.10 15.03 8.41
N ASP A 103 16.44 15.79 7.37
CA ASP A 103 15.62 15.93 6.17
C ASP A 103 16.12 14.97 5.07
N SER A 104 15.18 14.53 4.24
CA SER A 104 15.39 13.61 3.13
C SER A 104 14.83 14.21 1.85
N TYR A 105 15.74 14.67 0.98
CA TYR A 105 15.45 15.27 -0.31
C TYR A 105 15.81 14.32 -1.45
N MET A 106 15.09 14.42 -2.56
CA MET A 106 15.46 13.73 -3.79
C MET A 106 16.80 14.22 -4.31
N ILE A 107 17.68 13.31 -4.71
CA ILE A 107 18.94 13.69 -5.36
C ILE A 107 18.64 14.31 -6.73
N PRO A 108 19.09 15.56 -7.00
CA PRO A 108 18.92 16.20 -8.30
C PRO A 108 19.60 15.40 -9.42
N SER A 109 19.05 15.45 -10.63
CA SER A 109 19.59 14.70 -11.80
C SER A 109 21.07 14.97 -12.08
N ASN A 110 21.55 16.16 -11.75
CA ASN A 110 22.94 16.58 -12.02
C ASN A 110 23.94 16.02 -11.00
N GLU A 111 23.47 15.58 -9.83
CA GLU A 111 24.29 15.02 -8.75
C GLU A 111 24.19 13.49 -8.67
N MET A 112 23.35 12.88 -9.51
CA MET A 112 23.15 11.44 -9.52
C MET A 112 24.42 10.71 -9.98
N LYS A 113 24.77 9.65 -9.25
CA LYS A 113 25.81 8.72 -9.65
C LYS A 113 25.21 7.66 -10.59
N SER A 114 26.06 6.91 -11.29
CA SER A 114 25.62 5.94 -12.30
C SER A 114 24.74 4.80 -11.77
N TRP A 115 24.78 4.53 -10.47
CA TRP A 115 23.98 3.50 -9.80
C TRP A 115 22.72 4.03 -9.11
N ASN A 116 22.46 5.34 -9.18
CA ASN A 116 21.26 5.91 -8.57
C ASN A 116 20.03 5.74 -9.47
N PHE A 117 18.88 5.52 -8.84
CA PHE A 117 17.59 5.46 -9.51
C PHE A 117 16.97 6.84 -9.63
N ARG A 118 16.74 7.27 -10.88
CA ARG A 118 16.11 8.56 -11.20
C ARG A 118 14.77 8.71 -10.49
N LEU A 119 14.58 9.83 -9.80
CA LEU A 119 13.38 10.21 -9.02
C LEU A 119 13.10 9.37 -7.77
N LEU A 120 13.98 8.43 -7.40
CA LEU A 120 13.75 7.52 -6.28
C LEU A 120 14.81 7.65 -5.19
N ASP A 121 16.08 7.85 -5.55
CA ASP A 121 17.11 8.03 -4.53
C ASP A 121 17.03 9.39 -3.83
N VAL A 122 17.34 9.35 -2.54
CA VAL A 122 17.41 10.50 -1.63
C VAL A 122 18.82 10.68 -1.09
N ASP A 123 19.11 11.88 -0.62
CA ASP A 123 20.36 12.22 0.07
C ASP A 123 20.54 11.46 1.39
N ASN A 124 19.51 11.47 2.25
CA ASN A 124 19.48 10.81 3.56
C ASN A 124 18.35 9.78 3.60
N ARG A 125 18.72 8.53 3.85
CA ARG A 125 17.78 7.40 3.92
C ARG A 125 17.28 7.19 5.34
N ILE A 126 16.03 6.78 5.49
CA ILE A 126 15.52 6.31 6.80
C ILE A 126 16.08 4.91 7.05
N ILE A 127 16.85 4.74 8.13
CA ILE A 127 17.47 3.46 8.49
C ILE A 127 16.62 2.78 9.57
N ILE A 128 16.38 1.47 9.42
CA ILE A 128 15.65 0.66 10.39
C ILE A 128 16.40 -0.63 10.76
N PRO A 129 16.21 -1.16 11.99
CA PRO A 129 16.75 -2.46 12.34
C PRO A 129 15.94 -3.60 11.69
N LEU A 130 16.65 -4.55 11.08
CA LEU A 130 16.11 -5.79 10.54
C LEU A 130 15.38 -6.61 11.62
N LYS A 131 14.32 -7.33 11.23
CA LYS A 131 13.59 -8.29 12.10
C LYS A 131 13.08 -7.67 13.39
N SER A 132 12.66 -6.42 13.31
CA SER A 132 12.14 -5.65 14.44
C SER A 132 10.77 -5.06 14.07
N ASN A 133 9.88 -4.95 15.06
CA ASN A 133 8.61 -4.25 14.88
C ASN A 133 8.87 -2.75 15.02
N ILE A 134 8.57 -2.02 13.96
CA ILE A 134 8.78 -0.57 13.88
C ILE A 134 7.42 0.10 13.90
N ARG A 135 7.29 1.12 14.74
CA ARG A 135 6.14 2.01 14.76
C ARG A 135 6.52 3.31 14.06
N MET A 136 5.83 3.62 12.96
CA MET A 136 5.90 4.93 12.34
C MET A 136 4.76 5.81 12.84
N LEU A 137 5.10 7.06 13.16
CA LEU A 137 4.14 8.13 13.41
C LEU A 137 4.22 9.13 12.26
N ILE A 138 3.16 9.27 11.47
CA ILE A 138 3.13 10.07 10.25
C ILE A 138 2.23 11.29 10.47
N SER A 139 2.75 12.48 10.16
CA SER A 139 1.97 13.72 10.09
C SER A 139 2.54 14.64 9.01
N SER A 140 1.98 15.83 8.85
CA SER A 140 2.51 16.87 7.96
C SER A 140 2.51 18.23 8.66
N LEU A 141 3.40 19.11 8.21
CA LEU A 141 3.49 20.50 8.65
C LEU A 141 2.85 21.51 7.69
N ASP A 142 2.37 21.08 6.52
CA ASP A 142 1.77 21.97 5.52
C ASP A 142 0.46 21.45 4.91
N VAL A 143 0.53 20.60 3.87
CA VAL A 143 -0.60 20.05 3.12
C VAL A 143 -0.70 18.55 3.36
N ILE A 144 -1.70 17.89 2.78
CA ILE A 144 -1.79 16.43 2.89
C ILE A 144 -0.70 15.80 2.00
N HIS A 145 0.05 14.85 2.56
CA HIS A 145 0.93 13.94 1.83
C HIS A 145 0.54 12.50 2.14
N SER A 146 1.21 11.52 1.56
CA SER A 146 0.99 10.11 1.93
C SER A 146 2.30 9.35 1.88
N TRP A 147 2.69 8.79 3.03
CA TRP A 147 3.94 8.06 3.21
C TRP A 147 3.72 6.61 2.80
N THR A 148 4.35 6.20 1.69
CA THR A 148 4.08 4.91 1.05
C THR A 148 5.36 4.17 0.73
N ILE A 149 5.44 2.90 1.13
CA ILE A 149 6.46 1.94 0.71
C ILE A 149 5.73 0.66 0.24
N PRO A 150 5.51 0.49 -1.07
CA PRO A 150 4.67 -0.58 -1.60
C PRO A 150 5.18 -1.99 -1.25
N SER A 151 6.50 -2.20 -1.26
CA SER A 151 7.11 -3.50 -0.94
C SER A 151 6.89 -3.96 0.50
N LEU A 152 6.64 -3.03 1.43
CA LEU A 152 6.26 -3.36 2.81
C LEU A 152 4.74 -3.48 2.97
N GLY A 153 3.95 -3.06 1.96
CA GLY A 153 2.50 -2.96 2.04
C GLY A 153 2.04 -1.83 2.95
N VAL A 154 2.82 -0.75 3.03
CA VAL A 154 2.55 0.41 3.90
C VAL A 154 2.17 1.60 3.04
N LYS A 155 1.00 2.19 3.33
CA LYS A 155 0.54 3.49 2.82
C LYS A 155 -0.27 4.15 3.92
N ILE A 156 0.09 5.37 4.30
CA ILE A 156 -0.65 6.12 5.31
C ILE A 156 -0.51 7.62 5.09
N ASP A 157 -1.63 8.32 5.21
CA ASP A 157 -1.68 9.74 4.90
C ASP A 157 -1.05 10.56 6.02
N ALA A 158 -0.22 11.52 5.63
CA ALA A 158 0.35 12.56 6.47
C ALA A 158 -0.61 13.75 6.44
N THR A 159 -1.35 13.94 7.52
CA THR A 159 -2.39 14.98 7.61
C THR A 159 -1.99 16.05 8.62
N PRO A 160 -2.01 17.34 8.26
CA PRO A 160 -1.70 18.42 9.19
C PRO A 160 -2.62 18.37 10.41
N GLY A 161 -2.03 18.48 11.62
CA GLY A 161 -2.78 18.46 12.88
C GLY A 161 -3.27 17.08 13.32
N ARG A 162 -2.94 16.00 12.60
CA ARG A 162 -3.25 14.62 12.99
C ARG A 162 -2.00 13.75 12.91
N LEU A 163 -1.81 12.92 13.92
CA LEU A 163 -0.70 11.98 14.02
C LEU A 163 -1.22 10.57 13.79
N ASN A 164 -0.96 10.06 12.60
CA ASN A 164 -1.35 8.71 12.19
C ASN A 164 -0.26 7.71 12.58
N GLN A 165 -0.65 6.48 12.94
CA GLN A 165 0.26 5.43 13.34
C GLN A 165 0.14 4.24 12.38
N ILE A 166 1.28 3.64 12.04
CA ILE A 166 1.33 2.31 11.41
C ILE A 166 2.48 1.50 12.00
N ALA A 167 2.26 0.20 12.15
CA ALA A 167 3.30 -0.75 12.51
C ALA A 167 3.69 -1.56 11.28
N PHE A 168 4.99 -1.82 11.11
CA PHE A 168 5.46 -2.76 10.09
C PHE A 168 6.73 -3.48 10.54
N PHE A 169 7.08 -4.51 9.77
CA PHE A 169 8.20 -5.39 10.03
C PHE A 169 8.97 -5.64 8.72
N SER A 170 10.30 -5.57 8.78
CA SER A 170 11.17 -5.95 7.66
C SER A 170 11.85 -7.30 7.93
N SER A 171 11.60 -8.28 7.06
CA SER A 171 12.19 -9.63 7.15
C SER A 171 13.56 -9.75 6.47
N ARG A 172 13.92 -8.79 5.60
CA ARG A 172 15.14 -8.83 4.77
C ARG A 172 15.89 -7.50 4.79
N MET A 173 17.20 -7.57 4.65
CA MET A 173 18.06 -6.38 4.53
C MET A 173 17.97 -5.79 3.12
N GLY A 174 18.26 -4.50 2.99
CA GLY A 174 18.34 -3.80 1.72
C GLY A 174 17.53 -2.51 1.68
N LEU A 175 17.39 -1.97 0.47
CA LEU A 175 16.68 -0.72 0.20
C LEU A 175 15.24 -1.00 -0.25
N PHE A 176 14.30 -0.26 0.34
CA PHE A 176 12.90 -0.26 0.00
C PHE A 176 12.50 1.16 -0.44
N PHE A 177 11.99 1.26 -1.66
CA PHE A 177 11.67 2.54 -2.28
C PHE A 177 10.17 2.82 -2.18
N GLY A 178 9.86 4.10 -2.08
CA GLY A 178 8.53 4.65 -1.94
C GLY A 178 8.43 6.04 -2.57
N GLN A 179 7.21 6.53 -2.73
CA GLN A 179 6.93 7.88 -3.21
C GLN A 179 5.70 8.44 -2.50
N CYS A 180 5.60 9.77 -2.43
CA CYS A 180 4.38 10.41 -1.96
C CYS A 180 3.18 9.96 -2.81
N SER A 181 2.12 9.50 -2.15
CA SER A 181 0.93 8.93 -2.81
C SER A 181 -0.34 9.78 -2.65
N GLU A 182 -0.17 11.06 -2.32
CA GLU A 182 -1.24 12.06 -2.21
C GLU A 182 -0.79 13.39 -2.82
N ILE A 183 -1.68 14.06 -3.56
CA ILE A 183 -1.31 15.25 -4.34
C ILE A 183 -0.93 16.43 -3.41
N CYS A 184 0.31 16.90 -3.49
CA CYS A 184 0.85 17.90 -2.56
C CYS A 184 1.47 19.15 -3.24
N GLY A 185 1.20 19.36 -4.54
CA GLY A 185 1.62 20.56 -5.28
C GLY A 185 2.64 20.27 -6.40
N ALA A 186 3.41 21.30 -6.78
CA ALA A 186 4.23 21.31 -7.99
C ALA A 186 5.25 20.16 -8.07
N ASN A 187 5.92 19.84 -6.96
CA ASN A 187 6.93 18.78 -6.92
C ASN A 187 6.44 17.48 -6.26
N HIS A 188 5.13 17.21 -6.34
CA HIS A 188 4.53 15.97 -5.82
C HIS A 188 5.27 14.70 -6.26
N SER A 189 5.72 14.63 -7.51
CA SER A 189 6.46 13.48 -8.06
C SER A 189 7.93 13.39 -7.62
N PHE A 190 8.44 14.37 -6.87
CA PHE A 190 9.88 14.56 -6.58
C PHE A 190 10.21 14.51 -5.09
N MET A 191 9.38 13.84 -4.28
CA MET A 191 9.62 13.60 -2.86
C MET A 191 9.56 12.10 -2.52
N PRO A 192 10.55 11.31 -2.99
CA PRO A 192 10.60 9.88 -2.76
C PRO A 192 10.96 9.55 -1.32
N ILE A 193 10.80 8.28 -0.97
CA ILE A 193 11.11 7.70 0.33
C ILE A 193 12.06 6.54 0.07
N VAL A 194 13.19 6.49 0.78
CA VAL A 194 14.10 5.35 0.74
C VAL A 194 14.36 4.87 2.14
N LEU A 195 13.91 3.66 2.42
CA LEU A 195 14.11 2.97 3.68
C LEU A 195 15.19 1.91 3.53
N GLU A 196 16.18 1.95 4.42
CA GLU A 196 17.29 1.02 4.46
C GLU A 196 17.17 0.11 5.69
N SER A 197 17.02 -1.19 5.45
CA SER A 197 17.00 -2.20 6.50
C SER A 197 18.39 -2.79 6.68
N VAL A 198 18.96 -2.57 7.87
CA VAL A 198 20.32 -3.01 8.24
C VAL A 198 20.26 -3.96 9.44
N SER A 199 21.34 -4.70 9.68
CA SER A 199 21.42 -5.52 10.89
C SER A 199 21.44 -4.64 12.16
N THR A 200 20.89 -5.14 13.26
CA THR A 200 20.75 -4.38 14.51
C THR A 200 22.09 -3.83 15.04
N ASN A 201 23.20 -4.52 14.78
CA ASN A 201 24.54 -4.08 15.22
C ASN A 201 25.05 -2.85 14.45
N PHE A 202 24.63 -2.65 13.21
CA PHE A 202 24.97 -1.43 12.44
C PHE A 202 23.97 -0.29 12.68
N PHE A 203 22.82 -0.61 13.28
CA PHE A 203 21.79 0.38 13.58
C PHE A 203 22.08 1.18 14.87
N ILE A 204 22.71 0.54 15.87
CA ILE A 204 23.01 1.11 17.20
C ILE A 204 24.41 1.71 17.26
#